data_AF-A0A527GEM1-F1
#
_entry.id   AF-A0A527GEM1-F1
#
_cell.length_a   1.000
_cell.length_b   1.000
_cell.length_c   1.000
_cell.angle_alpha   90.00
_cell.angle_beta   90.00
_cell.angle_gamma   90.00
#
_symmetry.space_group_name_H-M   'P 1'
#
loop_
_entity.id
_entity.type
_entity.pdbx_description
1 polymer ?
#
loop_
_entity_poly.entity_id
_entity_poly.type
_entity_poly.pdbx_seq_one_letter_code
_entity_poly.pdbx_strand_id
1 'polypeptide(L)' 'RGFSTGGAKVLFRFGPCDALRLCVTEAAIDAMSLAALESTRRDSLYVSTGGGWAPATDAAIRLLAAREGLLLVAATD' A
#
# COMPACT_ATOMS: atom_id res chain seq x y z
N ARG A 1 -19.34 -11.49 -3.01
CA ARG A 1 -18.73 -10.17 -3.30
C ARG A 1 -19.29 -9.16 -2.29
N GLY A 2 -18.75 -9.20 -1.08
CA GLY A 2 -19.17 -8.35 0.03
C GLY A 2 -17.96 -7.56 0.49
N PHE A 3 -17.88 -6.29 0.07
CA PHE A 3 -16.98 -5.36 0.73
C PHE A 3 -17.63 -4.95 2.04
N SER A 4 -16.89 -5.09 3.14
CA SER A 4 -17.28 -4.58 4.45
C SER A 4 -17.59 -3.10 4.33
N THR A 5 -18.87 -2.77 4.20
CA THR A 5 -19.42 -1.42 4.14
C THR A 5 -19.56 -0.97 5.58
N GLY A 6 -18.52 -0.35 6.13
CA GLY A 6 -18.56 0.27 7.47
C GLY A 6 -17.45 -0.12 8.44
N GLY A 7 -16.59 -1.09 8.11
CA GLY A 7 -15.37 -1.30 8.90
C GLY A 7 -14.35 -0.23 8.56
N ALA A 8 -13.75 0.42 9.56
CA ALA A 8 -12.58 1.29 9.39
C ALA A 8 -11.38 0.45 8.95
N LYS A 9 -11.43 -0.09 7.73
CA LYS A 9 -10.34 -0.85 7.12
C LYS A 9 -9.15 0.07 7.00
N VAL A 10 -8.19 -0.14 7.89
CA VAL A 10 -6.90 0.54 7.86
C VAL A 10 -6.04 -0.08 6.75
N LEU A 11 -5.30 0.76 6.03
CA LEU A 11 -4.36 0.35 5.01
C LEU A 11 -3.29 -0.55 5.64
N PHE A 12 -3.07 -1.76 5.13
CA PHE A 12 -1.91 -2.57 5.53
C PHE A 12 -0.63 -1.88 5.06
N ARG A 13 0.42 -1.89 5.88
CA ARG A 13 1.70 -1.23 5.60
C ARG A 13 2.87 -2.10 6.08
N PHE A 14 3.90 -2.24 5.26
CA PHE A 14 5.14 -2.94 5.58
C PHE A 14 6.35 -2.19 5.02
N GLY A 15 7.38 -1.98 5.82
CA GLY A 15 8.57 -1.22 5.46
C GLY A 15 8.66 0.17 6.12
N PRO A 16 9.71 0.95 5.79
CA PRO A 16 9.96 2.25 6.42
C PRO A 16 8.87 3.27 6.10
N CYS A 17 8.43 4.00 7.13
CA CYS A 17 7.34 4.95 6.97
C CYS A 17 7.72 6.17 6.13
N ASP A 18 9.00 6.49 6.02
CA ASP A 18 9.62 7.60 5.30
C ASP A 18 10.14 7.23 3.90
N ALA A 19 9.95 5.98 3.48
CA ALA A 19 10.30 5.51 2.14
C ALA A 19 9.70 6.40 1.03
N LEU A 20 10.49 6.62 -0.03
CA LEU A 20 10.10 7.39 -1.22
C LEU A 20 9.55 6.51 -2.34
N ARG A 21 9.60 5.19 -2.22
CA ARG A 21 8.91 4.28 -3.15
C ARG A 21 7.69 3.68 -2.45
N LEU A 22 6.50 3.95 -2.97
CA LEU A 22 5.23 3.43 -2.44
C LEU A 22 4.68 2.36 -3.39
N CYS A 23 4.70 1.10 -2.97
CA CYS A 23 4.15 -0.03 -3.71
C CYS A 23 2.75 -0.35 -3.22
N VAL A 24 1.74 -0.20 -4.08
CA VAL A 24 0.34 -0.48 -3.77
C VAL A 24 -0.07 -1.80 -4.39
N THR A 25 -0.61 -2.72 -3.57
CA THR A 25 -1.15 -4.01 -4.00
C THR A 25 -2.62 -4.18 -3.60
N GLU A 26 -3.31 -5.18 -4.18
CA GLU A 26 -4.68 -5.50 -3.78
C GLU A 26 -4.72 -6.19 -2.41
N ALA A 27 -3.94 -7.26 -2.20
CA ALA A 27 -3.93 -8.02 -0.96
C ALA A 27 -2.63 -7.84 -0.16
N ALA A 28 -2.73 -7.99 1.17
CA ALA A 28 -1.58 -7.84 2.06
C ALA A 28 -0.50 -8.90 1.80
N ILE A 29 -0.92 -10.09 1.35
CA ILE A 29 0.01 -11.15 0.97
C ILE A 29 0.86 -10.76 -0.24
N ASP A 30 0.31 -10.02 -1.20
CA ASP A 30 1.06 -9.52 -2.36
C ASP A 30 2.11 -8.49 -1.93
N ALA A 31 1.74 -7.58 -1.01
CA ALA A 31 2.67 -6.60 -0.46
C ALA A 31 3.84 -7.27 0.26
N MET A 32 3.57 -8.28 1.08
CA MET A 32 4.62 -9.05 1.76
C MET A 32 5.47 -9.89 0.79
N SER A 33 4.84 -10.49 -0.22
CA SER A 33 5.53 -11.29 -1.24
C SER A 33 6.45 -10.43 -2.09
N LEU A 34 5.97 -9.26 -2.53
CA LEU A 34 6.78 -8.28 -3.26
C LEU A 34 7.95 -7.80 -2.40
N ALA A 35 7.71 -7.49 -1.12
CA ALA A 35 8.79 -7.13 -0.21
C ALA A 35 9.83 -8.23 -0.06
N ALA A 36 9.41 -9.50 0.03
CA ALA A 36 10.32 -10.64 0.10
C ALA A 36 11.14 -10.80 -1.19
N LEU A 37 10.50 -10.70 -2.37
CA LEU A 37 11.16 -10.77 -3.68
C LEU A 37 12.19 -9.65 -3.86
N GLU A 38 11.88 -8.45 -3.37
CA GLU A 38 12.78 -7.31 -3.42
C GLU A 38 13.80 -7.27 -2.26
N SER A 39 13.89 -8.34 -1.46
CA SER A 39 14.80 -8.44 -0.30
C SER A 39 14.61 -7.33 0.74
N THR A 40 13.36 -6.94 0.99
CA THR A 40 12.94 -5.90 1.96
C THR A 40 13.72 -4.61 1.78
N ARG A 41 13.62 -4.04 0.57
CA ARG A 41 14.25 -2.75 0.24
C ARG A 41 13.96 -1.69 1.29
N ARG A 42 14.99 -0.97 1.71
CA ARG A 42 14.89 0.11 2.72
C ARG A 42 14.29 1.41 2.18
N ASP A 43 14.17 1.55 0.86
CA ASP A 43 13.58 2.71 0.20
C ASP A 43 12.11 2.50 -0.20
N SER A 44 11.52 1.33 0.13
CA SER A 44 10.15 0.95 -0.25
C SER A 44 9.20 0.80 0.95
N LEU A 45 8.02 1.40 0.82
CA LEU A 45 6.86 1.14 1.65
C LEU A 45 5.85 0.33 0.82
N TYR A 46 5.53 -0.89 1.27
CA TYR A 46 4.56 -1.76 0.63
C TYR A 46 3.22 -1.65 1.34
N VAL A 47 2.15 -1.39 0.60
CA VAL A 47 0.81 -1.18 1.14
C VAL A 47 -0.21 -2.01 0.38
N SER A 48 -1.27 -2.43 1.08
CA SER A 48 -2.38 -3.14 0.46
C SER A 48 -3.71 -2.42 0.74
N THR A 49 -4.55 -2.40 -0.29
CA THR A 49 -5.92 -1.87 -0.24
C THR A 49 -6.90 -2.81 0.47
N GLY A 50 -6.56 -4.09 0.63
CA GLY A 50 -7.38 -5.10 1.29
C GLY A 50 -8.61 -5.53 0.47
N GLY A 51 -8.44 -5.58 -0.85
CA GLY A 51 -9.44 -6.02 -1.83
C GLY A 51 -10.35 -4.93 -2.38
N GLY A 52 -10.31 -3.69 -1.88
CA GLY A 52 -11.24 -2.65 -2.31
C GLY A 52 -10.78 -1.22 -2.06
N TRP A 53 -11.45 -0.27 -2.70
CA TRP A 53 -11.08 1.15 -2.68
C TRP A 53 -12.10 1.98 -1.92
N ALA A 54 -11.94 2.08 -0.59
CA ALA A 54 -12.77 2.95 0.24
C ALA A 54 -12.23 4.40 0.24
N PRO A 55 -13.06 5.42 0.55
CA PRO A 55 -12.58 6.80 0.69
C PRO A 55 -11.41 6.96 1.68
N ALA A 56 -11.40 6.16 2.76
CA ALA A 56 -10.29 6.15 3.72
C ALA A 56 -8.99 5.59 3.11
N THR A 57 -9.09 4.58 2.23
CA THR A 57 -7.95 4.04 1.47
C THR A 57 -7.38 5.09 0.52
N ASP A 58 -8.24 5.77 -0.23
CA ASP A 58 -7.85 6.87 -1.14
C ASP A 58 -7.12 7.99 -0.38
N ALA A 59 -7.71 8.48 0.71
CA ALA A 59 -7.11 9.52 1.54
C ALA A 59 -5.75 9.10 2.11
N ALA A 60 -5.64 7.85 2.58
CA ALA A 60 -4.39 7.32 3.11
C ALA A 60 -3.29 7.22 2.04
N ILE A 61 -3.61 6.75 0.84
CA ILE A 61 -2.65 6.65 -0.27
C ILE A 61 -2.23 8.04 -0.75
N ARG A 62 -3.18 8.98 -0.90
CA ARG A 62 -2.86 10.37 -1.26
C ARG A 62 -1.93 11.05 -0.26
N LEU A 63 -2.18 10.84 1.04
CA LEU A 63 -1.32 11.37 2.09
C LEU A 63 0.11 10.81 2.01
N LEU A 64 0.23 9.50 1.77
CA LEU A 64 1.54 8.87 1.59
C LEU A 64 2.24 9.38 0.32
N ALA A 65 1.49 9.55 -0.77
CA ALA A 65 2.00 9.95 -2.07
C ALA A 65 2.29 11.45 -2.22
N ALA A 66 1.92 12.28 -1.24
CA ALA A 66 2.11 13.73 -1.28
C ALA A 66 3.59 14.19 -1.12
N ARG A 67 4.52 13.26 -0.89
CA ARG A 67 5.94 13.56 -0.71
C ARG A 67 6.59 13.90 -2.05
N GLU A 68 7.36 14.98 -2.07
CA GLU A 68 8.16 15.35 -3.25
C GLU A 68 9.16 14.22 -3.60
N GLY A 69 9.26 13.91 -4.89
CA GLY A 69 10.16 12.85 -5.38
C GLY A 69 9.69 11.42 -5.11
N LEU A 70 8.46 11.22 -4.61
CA LEU A 70 7.92 9.88 -4.39
C LEU A 70 7.63 9.15 -5.70
N LEU A 71 8.05 7.90 -5.78
CA LEU A 71 7.72 6.95 -6.83
C LEU A 71 6.53 6.08 -6.40
N LEU A 72 5.40 6.23 -7.10
CA LEU A 72 4.25 5.36 -6.92
C LEU A 72 4.33 4.15 -7.85
N VAL A 73 4.21 2.95 -7.29
CA VAL A 73 4.20 1.67 -8.02
C VAL A 73 2.86 0.99 -7.78
N ALA A 74 2.08 0.79 -8.84
CA ALA A 74 0.92 -0.09 -8.80
C ALA A 74 1.38 -1.53 -9.13
N ALA A 75 1.34 -2.41 -8.15
CA ALA A 75 1.69 -3.83 -8.27
C ALA A 75 0.41 -4.66 -8.15
N THR A 76 -0.42 -4.60 -9.19
CA THR A 76 -1.70 -5.30 -9.31
C THR A 76 -1.61 -6.41 -10.37
N ASP A 77 -2.45 -7.44 -10.26
CA ASP A 77 -2.64 -8.49 -11.27
C ASP A 77 -3.54 -8.08 -12.44
#